data_AF-A0A530GJ37-F1
#
_entry.id   AF-A0A530GJ37-F1
#
_cell.length_a   1.000
_cell.length_b   1.000
_cell.length_c   1.000
_cell.angle_alpha   90.00
_cell.angle_beta   90.00
_cell.angle_gamma   90.00
#
_symmetry.space_group_name_H-M   'P 1'
#
loop_
_entity.id
_entity.type
_entity.pdbx_description
1 polymer ?
#
loop_
_entity_poly.entity_id
_entity_poly.type
_entity_poly.pdbx_seq_one_letter_code
_entity_poly.pdbx_strand_id
1 'polypeptide(L)'
;VDAGISLKALDLIFITHLHSDHILELGPLIHTAWTAGLATPVTVFGPPGTQDYWRHFCRAMEFDIETRIVDEGRPDIRKLVSVKEFGEGAILEEKGLTVTALRVEHPPVTDCFALRFEHGGRSVVFSA
;
A
#
# COMPACT_ATOMS: atom_id res chain seq x y z
N VAL A 1 -0.08 -16.28 -14.71
CA VAL A 1 -0.68 -15.01 -15.21
C VAL A 1 0.34 -13.92 -14.93
N ASP A 2 0.67 -13.09 -15.92
CA ASP A 2 1.59 -11.95 -15.80
C ASP A 2 0.79 -10.68 -16.16
N ALA A 3 0.87 -9.65 -15.30
CA ALA A 3 0.18 -8.38 -15.50
C ALA A 3 0.96 -7.43 -16.44
N GLY A 4 2.21 -7.75 -16.77
CA GLY A 4 3.05 -6.93 -17.66
C GLY A 4 3.51 -5.61 -17.05
N ILE A 5 3.46 -5.48 -15.71
CA ILE A 5 3.85 -4.26 -14.98
C ILE A 5 5.15 -4.51 -14.21
N SER A 6 6.10 -3.58 -14.32
CA SER A 6 7.35 -3.64 -13.54
C SER A 6 7.08 -3.30 -12.07
N LEU A 7 7.56 -4.15 -11.16
CA LEU A 7 7.52 -3.87 -9.72
C LEU A 7 8.28 -2.59 -9.32
N LYS A 8 9.24 -2.14 -10.15
CA LYS A 8 9.97 -0.88 -9.93
C LYS A 8 9.11 0.36 -10.17
N ALA A 9 7.97 0.21 -10.85
CA ALA A 9 7.03 1.28 -11.13
C ALA A 9 5.94 1.41 -10.05
N LEU A 10 5.99 0.58 -9.00
CA LEU A 10 5.06 0.67 -7.88
C LEU A 10 5.23 2.00 -7.14
N ASP A 11 4.15 2.77 -7.02
CA ASP A 11 4.15 4.11 -6.44
C ASP A 11 3.04 4.33 -5.40
N LEU A 12 1.83 3.83 -5.66
CA LEU A 12 0.66 3.97 -4.80
C LEU A 12 0.02 2.60 -4.52
N ILE A 13 -0.34 2.37 -3.26
CA ILE A 13 -1.09 1.18 -2.83
C ILE A 13 -2.30 1.65 -2.02
N PHE A 14 -3.45 1.02 -2.23
CA PHE A 14 -4.68 1.32 -1.50
C PHE A 14 -5.25 0.02 -0.90
N ILE A 15 -5.52 0.02 0.40
CA ILE A 15 -6.07 -1.12 1.14
C ILE A 15 -7.48 -0.75 1.64
N THR A 16 -8.46 -1.61 1.35
CA THR A 16 -9.87 -1.37 1.71
C THR A 16 -10.16 -1.64 3.18
N HIS A 17 -9.61 -2.74 3.72
CA HIS A 17 -9.74 -3.17 5.11
C HIS A 17 -8.61 -4.13 5.54
N LEU A 18 -8.54 -4.48 6.83
CA LEU A 18 -7.41 -5.20 7.42
C LEU A 18 -7.62 -6.72 7.61
N HIS A 19 -8.42 -7.38 6.76
CA HIS A 19 -8.36 -8.85 6.71
C HIS A 19 -7.13 -9.32 5.94
N SER A 20 -6.65 -10.53 6.29
CA SER A 20 -5.42 -11.09 5.72
C SER A 20 -5.48 -11.21 4.19
N ASP A 21 -6.63 -11.59 3.64
CA ASP A 21 -6.83 -11.69 2.20
C ASP A 21 -6.78 -10.33 1.46
N HIS A 22 -6.76 -9.21 2.20
CA HIS A 22 -6.61 -7.86 1.65
C HIS A 22 -5.27 -7.19 1.99
N ILE A 23 -4.58 -7.58 3.07
CA ILE A 23 -3.34 -6.92 3.51
C ILE A 23 -2.11 -7.83 3.59
N LEU A 24 -2.25 -9.16 3.60
CA LEU A 24 -1.14 -10.08 3.87
C LEU A 24 0.04 -9.86 2.93
N GLU A 25 -0.23 -9.56 1.66
CA GLU A 25 0.78 -9.31 0.63
C GLU A 25 1.31 -7.88 0.59
N LEU A 26 0.80 -6.93 1.39
CA LEU A 26 1.30 -5.55 1.40
C LEU A 26 2.81 -5.52 1.69
N GLY A 27 3.23 -6.19 2.77
CA GLY A 27 4.65 -6.30 3.12
C GLY A 27 5.46 -7.07 2.07
N PRO A 28 5.11 -8.35 1.80
CA PRO A 28 5.81 -9.18 0.82
C PRO A 28 5.90 -8.60 -0.60
N LEU A 29 4.87 -7.90 -1.08
CA LEU A 29 4.88 -7.25 -2.40
C LEU A 29 5.91 -6.13 -2.44
N ILE A 30 5.90 -5.21 -1.47
CA ILE A 30 6.85 -4.09 -1.41
C ILE A 30 8.27 -4.64 -1.21
N HIS A 31 8.45 -5.65 -0.35
CA HIS A 31 9.75 -6.27 -0.12
C HIS A 31 10.30 -6.93 -1.39
N THR A 32 9.46 -7.67 -2.11
CA THR A 32 9.81 -8.24 -3.42
C THR A 32 10.13 -7.17 -4.46
N ALA A 33 9.35 -6.08 -4.51
CA ALA A 33 9.63 -4.96 -5.41
C ALA A 33 10.98 -4.31 -5.06
N TRP A 34 11.26 -4.16 -3.77
CA TRP A 34 12.52 -3.66 -3.25
C TRP A 34 13.68 -4.58 -3.61
N THR A 35 13.62 -5.89 -3.39
CA THR A 35 14.71 -6.78 -3.82
C THR A 35 14.87 -6.81 -5.35
N ALA A 36 13.78 -6.60 -6.11
CA ALA A 36 13.80 -6.47 -7.56
C ALA A 36 14.35 -5.12 -8.06
N GLY A 37 14.67 -4.17 -7.17
CA GLY A 37 15.36 -2.93 -7.50
C GLY A 37 14.53 -1.64 -7.34
N LEU A 38 13.33 -1.69 -6.77
CA LEU A 38 12.55 -0.48 -6.44
C LEU A 38 13.37 0.44 -5.52
N ALA A 39 13.52 1.71 -5.90
CA ALA A 39 14.30 2.69 -5.15
C ALA A 39 13.59 4.05 -5.02
N THR A 40 12.33 4.13 -5.46
CA THR A 40 11.49 5.31 -5.40
C THR A 40 10.49 5.20 -4.25
N PRO A 41 9.97 6.32 -3.71
CA PRO A 41 8.98 6.30 -2.65
C PRO A 41 7.69 5.57 -3.06
N VAL A 42 7.10 4.84 -2.12
CA VAL A 42 5.77 4.22 -2.22
C VAL A 42 4.87 4.81 -1.15
N THR A 43 3.68 5.28 -1.54
CA THR A 43 2.66 5.72 -0.58
C THR A 43 1.59 4.65 -0.43
N VAL A 44 1.40 4.17 0.79
CA VAL A 44 0.35 3.21 1.14
C VAL A 44 -0.79 3.96 1.80
N PHE A 45 -1.98 3.86 1.22
CA PHE A 45 -3.23 4.32 1.80
C PHE A 45 -3.98 3.13 2.37
N GLY A 46 -4.46 3.24 3.61
CA GLY A 46 -5.26 2.18 4.22
C GLY A 46 -6.08 2.66 5.40
N PRO A 47 -6.93 1.81 6.00
CA PRO A 47 -7.64 2.14 7.22
C PRO A 47 -6.69 2.28 8.43
N PRO A 48 -7.19 2.78 9.58
CA PRO A 48 -6.43 2.78 10.84
C PRO A 48 -5.86 1.40 11.19
N GLY A 49 -4.56 1.35 11.52
CA GLY A 49 -3.82 0.11 11.80
C GLY A 49 -2.88 -0.33 10.67
N THR A 50 -2.98 0.28 9.48
CA THR A 50 -2.08 0.00 8.35
C THR A 50 -0.63 0.37 8.67
N GLN A 51 -0.40 1.49 9.37
CA GLN A 51 0.94 1.92 9.77
C GLN A 51 1.58 0.94 10.75
N ASP A 52 0.77 0.37 11.64
CA ASP A 52 1.18 -0.64 12.60
C ASP A 52 1.52 -1.95 11.91
N TYR A 53 0.69 -2.43 10.98
CA TYR A 53 1.01 -3.60 10.17
C TYR A 53 2.36 -3.44 9.45
N TRP A 54 2.58 -2.30 8.77
CA TRP A 54 3.82 -2.05 8.03
C TRP A 54 5.05 -2.06 8.94
N ARG A 55 4.94 -1.44 10.12
CA ARG A 55 6.03 -1.43 11.13
C ARG A 55 6.35 -2.84 11.61
N HIS A 56 5.35 -3.66 11.89
CA HIS A 56 5.55 -5.05 12.34
C HIS A 56 6.12 -5.93 11.22
N PHE A 57 5.71 -5.72 9.97
CA PHE A 57 6.32 -6.40 8.82
C PHE A 57 7.82 -6.07 8.72
N CYS A 58 8.19 -4.79 8.78
CA CYS A 58 9.60 -4.38 8.76
C CYS A 58 10.38 -4.99 9.93
N ARG A 59 9.75 -5.10 11.12
CA ARG A 59 10.37 -5.74 12.28
C ARG A 59 10.57 -7.24 12.07
N ALA A 60 9.60 -7.93 11.48
CA ALA A 60 9.70 -9.35 11.15
C ALA A 60 10.81 -9.63 10.12
N MET A 61 11.04 -8.70 9.19
CA MET A 61 12.04 -8.79 8.13
C MET A 61 13.37 -8.10 8.45
N GLU A 62 13.59 -7.66 9.69
CA GLU A 62 14.73 -6.82 10.08
C GLU A 62 16.08 -7.44 9.67
N PHE A 63 16.25 -8.75 9.89
CA PHE A 63 17.49 -9.45 9.52
C PHE A 63 17.83 -9.33 8.03
N ASP A 64 16.86 -9.56 7.14
CA ASP A 64 17.09 -9.49 5.69
C ASP A 64 17.27 -8.05 5.23
N ILE A 65 16.47 -7.12 5.78
CA ILE A 65 16.57 -5.69 5.49
C ILE A 65 17.97 -5.16 5.79
N GLU A 66 18.47 -5.39 7.01
CA GLU A 66 19.79 -4.90 7.42
C GLU A 66 20.91 -5.55 6.61
N THR A 67 20.80 -6.85 6.33
CA THR A 67 21.80 -7.58 5.53
C THR A 67 21.92 -7.00 4.12
N ARG A 68 20.79 -6.78 3.43
CA ARG A 68 20.80 -6.26 2.04
C ARG A 68 21.16 -4.77 1.95
N ILE A 69 20.90 -3.97 2.98
CA ILE A 69 21.41 -2.60 3.03
C ILE A 69 22.94 -2.60 2.98
N VAL A 70 23.58 -3.48 3.75
CA VAL A 70 25.04 -3.55 3.84
C VAL A 70 25.66 -4.27 2.64
N ASP A 71 25.14 -5.43 2.25
CA ASP A 71 25.74 -6.31 1.24
C ASP A 71 25.41 -5.88 -0.20
N GLU A 72 24.16 -5.47 -0.43
CA GLU A 72 23.66 -5.15 -1.77
C GLU A 72 23.49 -3.63 -2.00
N GLY A 73 23.79 -2.80 -1.00
CA GLY A 73 23.64 -1.34 -1.08
C GLY A 73 22.19 -0.89 -1.28
N ARG A 74 21.21 -1.72 -0.85
CA ARG A 74 19.80 -1.39 -1.01
C ARG A 74 19.44 -0.15 -0.18
N PRO A 75 18.56 0.74 -0.68
CA PRO A 75 18.02 1.83 0.14
C PRO A 75 17.22 1.26 1.30
N ASP A 76 17.18 1.98 2.42
CA ASP A 76 16.37 1.58 3.57
C ASP A 76 14.87 1.60 3.21
N ILE A 77 14.28 0.41 3.09
CA ILE A 77 12.87 0.23 2.71
C ILE A 77 11.90 0.96 3.65
N ARG A 78 12.28 1.12 4.93
CA ARG A 78 11.48 1.82 5.95
C ARG A 78 11.35 3.32 5.63
N LYS A 79 12.30 3.87 4.88
CA LYS A 79 12.30 5.28 4.43
C LYS A 79 11.66 5.47 3.06
N LEU A 80 11.51 4.40 2.27
CA LEU A 80 10.83 4.44 0.98
C LEU A 80 9.31 4.43 1.13
N VAL A 81 8.78 3.80 2.18
CA VAL A 81 7.34 3.65 2.37
C VAL A 81 6.79 4.71 3.31
N SER A 82 5.78 5.45 2.84
CA SER A 82 4.96 6.35 3.66
C SER A 82 3.56 5.78 3.77
N VAL A 83 3.03 5.62 4.99
CA VAL A 83 1.65 5.18 5.21
C VAL A 83 0.77 6.39 5.51
N LYS A 84 -0.39 6.46 4.87
CA LYS A 84 -1.44 7.45 5.08
C LYS A 84 -2.73 6.73 5.44
N GLU A 85 -3.08 6.76 6.72
CA GLU A 85 -4.33 6.17 7.18
C GLU A 85 -5.51 7.08 6.84
N PHE A 86 -6.63 6.52 6.40
CA PHE A 86 -7.81 7.26 5.99
C PHE A 86 -9.10 6.74 6.63
N GLY A 87 -10.11 7.61 6.66
CA GLY A 87 -11.50 7.25 6.91
C GLY A 87 -12.37 7.57 5.69
N GLU A 88 -13.68 7.65 5.90
CA GLU A 88 -14.61 8.09 4.85
C GLU A 88 -14.30 9.51 4.37
N GLY A 89 -14.38 9.74 3.06
CA GLY A 89 -14.14 11.04 2.42
C GLY A 89 -12.99 11.04 1.43
N ALA A 90 -12.38 12.21 1.21
CA ALA A 90 -11.28 12.37 0.25
C ALA A 90 -9.97 11.76 0.78
N ILE A 91 -9.26 10.99 -0.07
CA ILE A 91 -8.01 10.31 0.26
C ILE A 91 -6.82 10.94 -0.47
N LEU A 92 -6.97 11.17 -1.78
CA LEU A 92 -5.92 11.66 -2.65
C LEU A 92 -6.50 12.55 -3.75
N GLU A 93 -5.81 13.64 -4.05
CA GLU A 93 -5.99 14.42 -5.27
C GLU A 93 -4.61 14.81 -5.79
N GLU A 94 -4.15 14.12 -6.83
CA GLU A 94 -2.83 14.35 -7.41
C GLU A 94 -2.82 14.00 -8.90
N LYS A 95 -2.17 14.82 -9.74
CA LYS A 95 -2.00 14.56 -11.19
C LYS A 95 -3.33 14.23 -11.92
N GLY A 96 -4.43 14.82 -11.46
CA GLY A 96 -5.77 14.59 -11.99
C GLY A 96 -6.39 13.24 -11.60
N LEU A 97 -5.75 12.46 -10.73
CA LEU A 97 -6.34 11.31 -10.05
C LEU A 97 -6.96 11.78 -8.73
N THR A 98 -8.26 11.54 -8.58
CA THR A 98 -8.98 11.75 -7.32
C THR A 98 -9.38 10.39 -6.76
N VAL A 99 -9.15 10.18 -5.46
CA VAL A 99 -9.56 8.97 -4.74
C VAL A 99 -10.40 9.36 -3.54
N THR A 100 -11.58 8.76 -3.42
CA THR A 100 -12.48 8.92 -2.27
C THR A 100 -12.86 7.57 -1.69
N ALA A 101 -13.10 7.53 -0.38
CA ALA A 101 -13.59 6.38 0.36
C ALA A 101 -15.03 6.60 0.83
N LEU A 102 -15.81 5.53 0.78
CA LEU A 102 -17.11 5.42 1.43
C LEU A 102 -17.08 4.22 2.37
N ARG A 103 -17.48 4.38 3.63
CA ARG A 103 -17.55 3.25 4.57
C ARG A 103 -18.64 2.28 4.15
N VAL A 104 -18.35 0.98 4.23
CA VAL A 104 -19.31 -0.09 3.93
C VAL A 104 -19.47 -1.05 5.11
N GLU A 105 -20.61 -1.72 5.18
CA GLU A 105 -20.89 -2.72 6.22
C GLU A 105 -20.11 -4.01 5.93
N HIS A 106 -19.23 -4.38 6.86
CA HIS A 106 -18.47 -5.64 6.79
C HIS A 106 -18.19 -6.22 8.18
N PRO A 107 -19.22 -6.51 9.00
CA PRO A 107 -19.02 -6.97 10.36
C PRO A 107 -18.22 -8.30 10.39
N PRO A 108 -17.30 -8.47 11.37
CA PRO A 108 -17.06 -7.60 12.52
C PRO A 108 -16.08 -6.43 12.24
N VAL A 109 -15.61 -6.26 11.00
CA VAL A 109 -14.67 -5.20 10.63
C VAL A 109 -15.40 -3.85 10.58
N THR A 110 -14.97 -2.92 11.42
CA THR A 110 -15.54 -1.57 11.48
C THR A 110 -15.01 -0.69 10.36
N ASP A 111 -13.71 -0.75 10.10
CA ASP A 111 -13.01 0.04 9.09
C ASP A 111 -12.86 -0.73 7.79
N CYS A 112 -13.95 -0.70 7.01
CA CYS A 112 -14.03 -1.23 5.67
C CYS A 112 -14.57 -0.15 4.72
N PHE A 113 -13.88 0.05 3.59
CA PHE A 113 -14.17 1.15 2.69
C PHE A 113 -14.24 0.68 1.23
N ALA A 114 -15.28 1.13 0.52
CA ALA A 114 -15.29 1.18 -0.93
C ALA A 114 -14.41 2.34 -1.39
N LEU A 115 -13.64 2.13 -2.46
CA LEU A 115 -12.76 3.14 -3.04
C LEU A 115 -13.21 3.51 -4.44
N ARG A 116 -13.38 4.81 -4.68
CA ARG A 116 -13.70 5.37 -5.99
C ARG A 116 -12.50 6.14 -6.52
N PHE A 117 -12.01 5.72 -7.68
CA PHE A 117 -10.93 6.36 -8.41
C PHE A 117 -11.51 7.13 -9.58
N GLU A 118 -11.11 8.38 -9.76
CA GLU A 118 -11.54 9.24 -10.86
C GLU A 118 -10.35 9.83 -11.59
N HIS A 119 -10.37 9.76 -12.92
CA HIS A 119 -9.36 10.38 -13.77
C HIS A 119 -9.92 10.64 -15.17
N GLY A 120 -9.69 11.85 -15.71
CA GLY A 120 -10.07 12.18 -17.09
C GLY A 120 -11.57 11.97 -17.40
N GLY A 121 -12.45 12.27 -16.45
CA GLY A 121 -13.90 12.10 -16.58
C GLY A 121 -14.41 10.65 -16.51
N ARG A 122 -13.54 9.68 -16.19
CA ARG A 122 -13.91 8.27 -15.96
C ARG A 122 -13.77 7.94 -14.48
N SER A 123 -14.53 6.93 -14.03
CA SER A 123 -14.40 6.40 -12.67
C SER A 123 -14.40 4.89 -12.62
N VAL A 124 -13.64 4.33 -11.68
CA VAL A 124 -13.64 2.91 -11.30
C VAL A 124 -13.91 2.82 -9.81
N VAL A 125 -14.74 1.85 -9.39
CA VAL A 125 -15.09 1.63 -7.98
C VAL A 125 -14.70 0.21 -7.58
N PHE A 126 -14.03 0.10 -6.44
CA PHE A 126 -13.77 -1.15 -5.73
C PHE A 126 -14.64 -1.16 -4.47
N SER A 127 -15.50 -2.17 -4.31
CA SER A 127 -16.55 -2.16 -3.29
C SER A 127 -16.08 -2.46 -1.87
N ALA A 128 -15.06 -3.32 -1.73
CA ALA A 128 -14.29 -3.65 -0.53
C ALA A 128 -13.51 -4.93 -0.82
#